data_AF-A0A1F9B4R4-F1
#
_entry.id   AF-A0A1F9B4R4-F1
#
_cell.length_a   1.000
_cell.length_b   1.000
_cell.length_c   1.000
_cell.angle_alpha   90.00
_cell.angle_beta   90.00
_cell.angle_gamma   90.00
#
_symmetry.space_group_name_H-M   'P 1'
#
loop_
_entity.id
_entity.type
_entity.pdbx_description
1 polymer ?
#
loop_
_entity_poly.entity_id
_entity_poly.type
_entity_poly.pdbx_seq_one_letter_code
_entity_poly.pdbx_strand_id
1 'polypeptide(L)'
;MDNKRMSWQRKIRRVPLFIGAFLLVIFAKPQFPGILIGMMLIFLGEGIRIWAAGHLQKNEVLTVTGPYAFVKNPLYIGSIFITAGFCILADNIYFMAAAFFMFCFHYIPYKKKVEGDRLRKIFGDRFDDYDEKVPEYLPRWTPYSNEDVSWQFKCFIENSEEGILLIVLAGMILILSRPYWGLIF
;
A
#
# COMPACT_ATOMS: atom_id res chain seq x y z
N MET A 1 -19.89 -7.49 24.17
CA MET A 1 -18.77 -8.47 24.03
C MET A 1 -18.08 -8.42 22.65
N ASP A 2 -18.28 -7.37 21.83
CA ASP A 2 -17.88 -7.39 20.40
C ASP A 2 -16.57 -6.69 20.02
N ASN A 3 -16.16 -5.63 20.72
CA ASN A 3 -15.04 -4.81 20.21
C ASN A 3 -13.68 -5.54 20.29
N LYS A 4 -13.49 -6.40 21.31
CA LYS A 4 -12.26 -7.21 21.47
C LYS A 4 -12.13 -8.29 20.39
N ARG A 5 -13.21 -9.03 20.07
CA ARG A 5 -13.20 -10.05 19.00
C ARG A 5 -12.95 -9.44 17.62
N MET A 6 -13.59 -8.30 17.33
CA MET A 6 -13.37 -7.54 16.10
C MET A 6 -11.92 -7.04 15.95
N SER A 7 -11.32 -6.53 17.03
CA SER A 7 -9.90 -6.13 17.03
C SER A 7 -8.97 -7.33 16.80
N TRP A 8 -9.28 -8.46 17.43
CA TRP A 8 -8.45 -9.66 17.36
C TRP A 8 -8.47 -10.31 15.98
N GLN A 9 -9.65 -10.38 15.35
CA GLN A 9 -9.80 -10.83 13.97
C GLN A 9 -9.04 -9.94 12.97
N ARG A 10 -9.02 -8.61 13.19
CA ARG A 10 -8.23 -7.68 12.35
C ARG A 10 -6.71 -7.92 12.47
N LYS A 11 -6.22 -8.26 13.66
CA LYS A 11 -4.80 -8.61 13.88
C LYS A 11 -4.44 -9.93 13.20
N ILE A 12 -5.26 -10.96 13.36
CA ILE A 12 -5.03 -12.29 12.74
C ILE A 12 -4.96 -12.21 11.22
N ARG A 13 -5.80 -11.38 10.59
CA ARG A 13 -5.81 -11.26 9.12
C ARG A 13 -4.50 -10.70 8.55
N ARG A 14 -3.65 -10.07 9.38
CA ARG A 14 -2.32 -9.60 8.96
C ARG A 14 -1.23 -10.65 9.12
N VAL A 15 -1.47 -11.73 9.87
CA VAL A 15 -0.48 -12.80 10.12
C VAL A 15 0.01 -13.44 8.82
N PRO A 16 -0.85 -13.80 7.84
CA PRO A 16 -0.39 -14.36 6.57
C PRO A 16 0.54 -13.43 5.79
N LEU A 17 0.34 -12.10 5.89
CA LEU A 17 1.21 -11.12 5.23
C LEU A 17 2.62 -11.13 5.84
N PHE A 18 2.72 -11.16 7.17
CA PHE A 18 4.01 -11.22 7.86
C PHE A 18 4.72 -12.56 7.62
N ILE A 19 3.99 -13.67 7.59
CA ILE A 19 4.54 -14.97 7.21
C ILE A 19 5.04 -14.92 5.76
N GLY A 20 4.25 -14.38 4.84
CA GLY A 20 4.64 -14.22 3.44
C GLY A 20 5.90 -13.37 3.28
N ALA A 21 5.99 -12.23 3.97
CA ALA A 21 7.18 -11.37 3.96
C ALA A 21 8.41 -12.09 4.52
N PHE A 22 8.25 -12.81 5.63
CA PHE A 22 9.34 -13.59 6.22
C PHE A 22 9.83 -14.68 5.25
N LEU A 23 8.92 -15.46 4.67
CA LEU A 23 9.27 -16.50 3.69
C LEU A 23 9.92 -15.90 2.44
N LEU A 24 9.45 -14.73 1.97
CA LEU A 24 10.05 -14.03 0.84
C LEU A 24 11.53 -13.72 1.11
N VAL A 25 11.86 -13.22 2.30
CA VAL A 25 13.26 -12.95 2.70
C VAL A 25 14.08 -14.24 2.74
N ILE A 26 13.55 -15.33 3.32
CA ILE A 26 14.25 -16.61 3.43
C ILE A 26 14.57 -17.21 2.05
N PHE A 27 13.61 -17.12 1.12
CA PHE A 27 13.73 -17.68 -0.23
C PHE A 27 14.22 -16.68 -1.28
N ALA A 28 14.65 -15.48 -0.88
CA ALA A 28 15.12 -14.48 -1.82
C ALA A 28 16.45 -14.89 -2.48
N LYS A 29 16.53 -14.64 -3.79
CA LYS A 29 17.73 -14.86 -4.62
C LYS A 29 17.98 -13.64 -5.50
N PRO A 30 18.33 -12.48 -4.91
CA PRO A 30 18.39 -11.23 -5.64
C PRO A 30 19.40 -11.31 -6.80
N GLN A 31 18.93 -11.05 -8.02
CA GLN A 31 19.74 -11.01 -9.24
C GLN A 31 19.94 -9.57 -9.71
N PHE A 32 21.06 -9.26 -10.37
CA PHE A 32 21.41 -7.87 -10.73
C PHE A 32 20.32 -7.10 -11.51
N PRO A 33 19.70 -7.65 -12.58
CA PRO A 33 18.62 -6.95 -13.29
C PRO A 33 17.37 -6.77 -12.41
N GLY A 34 17.02 -7.80 -11.62
CA GLY A 34 15.87 -7.77 -10.71
C GLY A 34 16.06 -6.78 -9.56
N ILE A 35 17.29 -6.59 -9.09
CA ILE A 35 17.60 -5.59 -8.07
C ILE A 35 17.27 -4.19 -8.57
N LEU A 36 17.74 -3.81 -9.76
CA LEU A 36 17.51 -2.47 -10.31
C LEU A 36 16.02 -2.19 -10.53
N ILE A 37 15.32 -3.12 -11.19
CA ILE A 37 13.88 -3.01 -11.47
C ILE A 37 13.08 -3.00 -10.16
N GLY A 38 13.39 -3.92 -9.25
CA GLY A 38 12.72 -4.05 -7.95
C GLY A 38 12.85 -2.78 -7.12
N MET A 39 14.07 -2.23 -7.00
CA MET A 39 14.30 -0.97 -6.28
C MET A 39 13.54 0.20 -6.92
N MET A 40 13.56 0.32 -8.25
CA MET A 40 12.83 1.38 -8.95
C MET A 40 11.34 1.33 -8.65
N LEU A 41 10.72 0.13 -8.66
CA LEU A 41 9.31 -0.02 -8.32
C LEU A 41 9.03 0.24 -6.83
N ILE A 42 9.91 -0.17 -5.93
CA ILE A 42 9.76 0.11 -4.49
C ILE A 42 9.78 1.63 -4.25
N PHE A 43 10.77 2.34 -4.79
CA PHE A 43 10.87 3.80 -4.64
C PHE A 43 9.70 4.53 -5.28
N LEU A 44 9.24 4.09 -6.46
CA LEU A 44 8.06 4.64 -7.10
C LEU A 44 6.82 4.46 -6.21
N GLY A 45 6.63 3.26 -5.66
CA GLY A 45 5.51 2.96 -4.79
C GLY A 45 5.55 3.76 -3.49
N GLU A 46 6.71 3.88 -2.86
CA GLU A 46 6.92 4.72 -1.68
C GLU A 46 6.66 6.20 -1.98
N GLY A 47 7.13 6.72 -3.12
CA GLY A 47 6.84 8.09 -3.54
C GLY A 47 5.34 8.37 -3.65
N ILE A 48 4.58 7.45 -4.23
CA ILE A 48 3.10 7.54 -4.30
C ILE A 48 2.48 7.53 -2.90
N ARG A 49 2.97 6.66 -2.00
CA ARG A 49 2.46 6.58 -0.62
C ARG A 49 2.74 7.86 0.16
N ILE A 50 3.97 8.37 0.11
CA ILE A 50 4.39 9.61 0.77
C ILE A 50 3.52 10.76 0.27
N TRP A 51 3.34 10.88 -1.05
CA TRP A 51 2.50 11.91 -1.64
C TRP A 51 1.06 11.80 -1.12
N ALA A 52 0.43 10.62 -1.21
CA ALA A 52 -0.94 10.42 -0.74
C ALA A 52 -1.11 10.71 0.76
N ALA A 53 -0.21 10.20 1.58
CA ALA A 53 -0.34 10.28 3.03
C ALA A 53 -0.28 11.71 3.59
N GLY A 54 0.44 12.63 2.94
CA GLY A 54 0.43 14.02 3.37
C GLY A 54 -0.84 14.79 3.01
N HIS A 55 -1.68 14.26 2.13
CA HIS A 55 -3.02 14.83 1.88
C HIS A 55 -4.12 14.13 2.70
N LEU A 56 -3.89 12.88 3.14
CA LEU A 56 -4.93 12.06 3.76
C LEU A 56 -5.23 12.47 5.21
N GLN A 57 -6.42 13.01 5.43
CA GLN A 57 -7.01 13.26 6.76
C GLN A 57 -8.11 12.23 7.06
N LYS A 58 -7.73 11.10 7.64
CA LYS A 58 -8.61 9.93 7.79
C LYS A 58 -9.87 10.25 8.62
N ASN A 59 -11.04 10.16 7.98
CA ASN A 59 -12.38 10.32 8.59
C ASN A 59 -12.75 11.73 9.04
N GLU A 60 -11.84 12.69 8.93
CA GLU A 60 -12.09 14.08 9.31
C GLU A 60 -12.69 14.83 8.11
N VAL A 61 -12.08 14.65 6.94
CA VAL A 61 -12.56 15.23 5.68
C VAL A 61 -12.47 14.21 4.55
N LEU A 62 -13.36 14.35 3.57
CA LEU A 62 -13.25 13.60 2.33
C LEU A 62 -12.06 14.14 1.53
N THR A 63 -10.93 13.46 1.61
CA THR A 63 -9.69 13.86 0.92
C THR A 63 -9.86 13.67 -0.59
N VAL A 64 -9.85 14.78 -1.32
CA VAL A 64 -9.98 14.82 -2.80
C VAL A 64 -8.82 15.57 -3.47
N THR A 65 -7.73 15.80 -2.73
CA THR A 65 -6.55 16.56 -3.16
C THR A 65 -5.32 15.68 -3.32
N GLY A 66 -4.30 16.20 -4.01
CA GLY A 66 -3.11 15.43 -4.35
C GLY A 66 -3.48 14.22 -5.22
N PRO A 67 -2.98 13.00 -4.91
CA PRO A 67 -3.27 11.85 -5.74
C PRO A 67 -4.74 11.38 -5.61
N TYR A 68 -5.44 11.76 -4.54
CA TYR A 68 -6.87 11.45 -4.37
C TYR A 68 -7.76 12.19 -5.36
N ALA A 69 -7.28 13.28 -5.97
CA ALA A 69 -7.99 13.93 -7.07
C ALA A 69 -8.07 13.04 -8.33
N PHE A 70 -7.16 12.07 -8.46
CA PHE A 70 -7.04 11.24 -9.66
C PHE A 70 -7.45 9.77 -9.44
N VAL A 71 -7.39 9.29 -8.20
CA VAL A 71 -7.71 7.89 -7.90
C VAL A 71 -8.12 7.74 -6.44
N LYS A 72 -9.08 6.85 -6.14
CA LYS A 72 -9.58 6.69 -4.76
C LYS A 72 -8.58 6.04 -3.82
N ASN A 73 -7.71 5.17 -4.36
CA ASN A 73 -6.86 4.28 -3.57
C ASN A 73 -5.35 4.42 -3.87
N PRO A 74 -4.76 5.64 -3.85
CA PRO A 74 -3.36 5.84 -4.25
C PRO A 74 -2.36 5.15 -3.31
N LEU A 75 -2.62 5.11 -1.99
CA LEU A 75 -1.81 4.34 -1.04
C LEU A 75 -1.70 2.86 -1.42
N TYR A 76 -2.77 2.29 -1.96
CA TYR A 76 -2.79 0.89 -2.38
C TYR A 76 -2.03 0.67 -3.68
N ILE A 77 -2.14 1.59 -4.63
CA ILE A 77 -1.29 1.57 -5.83
C ILE A 77 0.19 1.55 -5.40
N GLY A 78 0.57 2.42 -4.47
CA GLY A 78 1.92 2.40 -3.89
C GLY A 78 2.28 1.05 -3.27
N SER A 79 1.38 0.45 -2.47
CA SER A 79 1.59 -0.90 -1.92
C SER A 79 1.75 -2.00 -2.97
N ILE A 80 1.03 -1.94 -4.10
CA ILE A 80 1.19 -2.89 -5.20
C ILE A 80 2.59 -2.75 -5.80
N PHE A 81 3.01 -1.52 -6.09
CA PHE A 81 4.35 -1.25 -6.62
C PHE A 81 5.46 -1.73 -5.68
N ILE A 82 5.34 -1.47 -4.37
CA ILE A 82 6.28 -1.96 -3.37
C ILE A 82 6.29 -3.49 -3.31
N THR A 83 5.11 -4.13 -3.28
CA THR A 83 5.01 -5.59 -3.20
C THR A 83 5.58 -6.26 -4.44
N ALA A 84 5.25 -5.75 -5.63
CA ALA A 84 5.79 -6.22 -6.89
C ALA A 84 7.31 -6.01 -6.94
N GLY A 85 7.78 -4.83 -6.55
CA GLY A 85 9.20 -4.50 -6.48
C GLY A 85 9.96 -5.43 -5.54
N PHE A 86 9.40 -5.79 -4.39
CA PHE A 86 9.98 -6.79 -3.48
C PHE A 86 10.02 -8.20 -4.09
N CYS A 87 8.99 -8.62 -4.81
CA CYS A 87 8.98 -9.93 -5.45
C CYS A 87 10.01 -10.03 -6.58
N ILE A 88 10.22 -8.94 -7.33
CA ILE A 88 11.27 -8.86 -8.37
C ILE A 88 12.65 -8.76 -7.72
N LEU A 89 12.81 -7.94 -6.68
CA LEU A 89 14.04 -7.81 -5.91
C LEU A 89 14.49 -9.15 -5.32
N ALA A 90 13.53 -9.96 -4.84
CA ALA A 90 13.77 -11.30 -4.30
C ALA A 90 13.88 -12.40 -5.38
N ASP A 91 13.70 -12.07 -6.67
CA ASP A 91 13.65 -13.01 -7.80
C ASP A 91 12.68 -14.18 -7.57
N ASN A 92 11.45 -13.88 -7.14
CA ASN A 92 10.48 -14.90 -6.78
C ASN A 92 9.10 -14.70 -7.43
N ILE A 93 8.91 -15.36 -8.57
CA ILE A 93 7.66 -15.30 -9.35
C ILE A 93 6.46 -15.95 -8.66
N TYR A 94 6.68 -16.95 -7.80
CA TYR A 94 5.57 -17.61 -7.08
C TYR A 94 4.97 -16.68 -6.02
N PHE A 95 5.82 -15.93 -5.31
CA PHE A 95 5.35 -14.89 -4.39
C PHE A 95 4.69 -13.74 -5.13
N MET A 96 5.20 -13.34 -6.29
CA MET A 96 4.54 -12.37 -7.17
C MET A 96 3.12 -12.82 -7.53
N ALA A 97 2.96 -14.05 -8.01
CA ALA A 97 1.66 -14.60 -8.37
C ALA A 97 0.74 -14.68 -7.14
N ALA A 98 1.22 -15.20 -6.01
CA ALA A 98 0.44 -15.28 -4.78
C ALA A 98 -0.03 -13.90 -4.27
N ALA A 99 0.85 -12.90 -4.32
CA ALA A 99 0.52 -11.52 -3.96
C ALA A 99 -0.52 -10.94 -4.91
N PHE A 100 -0.37 -11.16 -6.22
CA PHE A 100 -1.34 -10.73 -7.22
C PHE A 100 -2.73 -11.36 -7.00
N PHE A 101 -2.79 -12.68 -6.80
CA PHE A 101 -4.04 -13.38 -6.51
C PHE A 101 -4.70 -12.88 -5.21
N MET A 102 -3.91 -12.70 -4.15
CA MET A 102 -4.41 -12.14 -2.88
C MET A 102 -4.97 -10.72 -3.09
N PHE A 103 -4.28 -9.90 -3.88
CA PHE A 103 -4.71 -8.54 -4.17
C PHE A 103 -6.03 -8.51 -4.95
N CYS A 104 -6.10 -9.22 -6.08
CA CYS A 104 -7.26 -9.23 -6.96
C CYS A 104 -8.52 -9.86 -6.33
N PHE A 105 -8.37 -11.02 -5.68
CA PHE A 105 -9.53 -11.82 -5.25
C PHE A 105 -9.93 -11.60 -3.80
N HIS A 106 -9.01 -11.19 -2.93
CA HIS A 106 -9.34 -10.92 -1.53
C HIS A 106 -9.40 -9.42 -1.24
N TYR A 107 -8.38 -8.69 -1.65
CA TYR A 107 -8.13 -7.36 -1.12
C TYR A 107 -9.05 -6.30 -1.74
N ILE A 108 -9.10 -6.23 -3.07
CA ILE A 108 -9.95 -5.29 -3.82
C ILE A 108 -11.44 -5.37 -3.40
N PRO A 109 -12.12 -6.54 -3.49
CA PRO A 109 -13.56 -6.61 -3.22
C PRO A 109 -13.88 -6.34 -1.76
N TYR A 110 -13.04 -6.81 -0.84
CA TYR A 110 -13.23 -6.59 0.59
C TYR A 110 -13.10 -5.11 0.95
N LYS A 111 -12.07 -4.44 0.43
CA LYS A 111 -11.81 -3.04 0.74
C LYS A 111 -12.84 -2.11 0.14
N LYS A 112 -13.23 -2.30 -1.13
CA LYS A 112 -14.28 -1.52 -1.77
C LYS A 112 -15.56 -1.49 -0.92
N LYS A 113 -15.99 -2.66 -0.45
CA LYS A 113 -17.18 -2.78 0.40
C LYS A 113 -17.00 -2.08 1.75
N VAL A 114 -15.99 -2.45 2.51
CA VAL A 114 -15.84 -1.97 3.89
C VAL A 114 -15.49 -0.49 3.96
N GLU A 115 -14.61 -0.02 3.07
CA GLU A 115 -14.15 1.37 3.05
C GLU A 115 -15.20 2.27 2.43
N GLY A 116 -15.83 1.86 1.32
CA GLY A 116 -16.93 2.59 0.68
C GLY A 116 -18.13 2.73 1.61
N ASP A 117 -18.61 1.64 2.23
CA ASP A 117 -19.75 1.69 3.16
C ASP A 117 -19.47 2.63 4.36
N ARG A 118 -18.22 2.67 4.81
CA ARG A 118 -17.79 3.54 5.91
C ARG A 118 -17.72 5.01 5.49
N LEU A 119 -17.12 5.31 4.33
CA LEU A 119 -17.01 6.67 3.83
C LEU A 119 -18.37 7.24 3.47
N ARG A 120 -19.25 6.45 2.85
CA ARG A 120 -20.67 6.81 2.62
C ARG A 120 -21.39 7.16 3.92
N LYS A 121 -21.17 6.40 4.99
CA LYS A 121 -21.77 6.70 6.32
C LYS A 121 -21.27 8.01 6.93
N ILE A 122 -20.03 8.43 6.65
CA ILE A 122 -19.42 9.63 7.24
C ILE A 122 -19.75 10.87 6.39
N PHE A 123 -19.69 10.75 5.06
CA PHE A 123 -19.69 11.88 4.14
C PHE A 123 -20.93 11.95 3.22
N GLY A 124 -21.80 10.93 3.25
CA GLY A 124 -23.07 10.91 2.50
C GLY A 124 -22.90 11.19 1.01
N ASP A 125 -23.77 12.06 0.49
CA ASP A 125 -23.85 12.43 -0.93
C ASP A 125 -22.52 12.94 -1.51
N ARG A 126 -21.68 13.59 -0.69
CA ARG A 126 -20.36 14.07 -1.15
C ARG A 126 -19.43 12.92 -1.51
N PHE A 127 -19.53 11.80 -0.78
CA PHE A 127 -18.79 10.60 -1.13
C PHE A 127 -19.38 9.91 -2.35
N ASP A 128 -20.70 9.90 -2.52
CA ASP A 128 -21.33 9.27 -3.67
C ASP A 128 -20.95 9.96 -4.99
N ASP A 129 -20.93 11.29 -5.03
CA ASP A 129 -20.45 12.06 -6.19
C ASP A 129 -18.98 11.74 -6.51
N TYR A 130 -18.14 11.65 -5.49
CA TYR A 130 -16.73 11.30 -5.62
C TYR A 130 -16.54 9.83 -6.08
N ASP A 131 -17.33 8.90 -5.54
CA ASP A 131 -17.25 7.46 -5.85
C ASP A 131 -17.61 7.18 -7.31
N GLU A 132 -18.57 7.94 -7.87
CA GLU A 132 -19.00 7.88 -9.26
C GLU A 132 -17.95 8.47 -10.22
N LYS A 133 -17.36 9.61 -9.86
CA LYS A 133 -16.47 10.37 -10.75
C LYS A 133 -14.99 9.99 -10.66
N VAL A 134 -14.57 9.29 -9.61
CA VAL A 134 -13.16 8.94 -9.39
C VAL A 134 -12.96 7.41 -9.41
N PRO A 135 -12.11 6.91 -10.32
CA PRO A 135 -11.86 5.48 -10.44
C PRO A 135 -11.12 4.92 -9.22
N GLU A 136 -11.27 3.60 -9.03
CA GLU A 136 -10.75 2.90 -7.86
C GLU A 136 -9.21 2.81 -7.86
N TYR A 137 -8.61 2.41 -8.98
CA TYR A 137 -7.16 2.10 -9.09
C TYR A 137 -6.47 2.60 -10.35
N LEU A 138 -7.20 3.01 -11.39
CA LEU A 138 -6.62 3.54 -12.63
C LEU A 138 -6.75 5.06 -12.61
N PRO A 139 -5.66 5.83 -12.42
CA PRO A 139 -5.75 7.27 -12.31
C PRO A 139 -6.40 7.90 -13.53
N ARG A 140 -7.30 8.86 -13.30
CA ARG A 140 -7.79 9.75 -14.37
C ARG A 140 -6.70 10.74 -14.78
N TRP A 141 -6.81 11.28 -15.99
CA TRP A 141 -5.85 12.25 -16.53
C TRP A 141 -6.08 13.68 -16.02
N THR A 142 -7.31 14.03 -15.67
CA THR A 142 -7.67 15.34 -15.11
C THR A 142 -8.05 15.18 -13.64
N PRO A 143 -7.83 16.16 -12.76
CA PRO A 143 -8.24 16.04 -11.37
C PRO A 143 -9.77 16.12 -11.22
N TYR A 144 -10.30 15.48 -10.18
CA TYR A 144 -11.71 15.59 -9.76
C TYR A 144 -12.03 16.92 -9.10
N SER A 145 -11.12 17.41 -8.24
CA SER A 145 -11.26 18.66 -7.51
C SER A 145 -10.12 19.60 -7.87
N ASN A 146 -10.41 20.90 -7.93
CA ASN A 146 -9.42 21.96 -8.05
C ASN A 146 -8.98 22.52 -6.68
N GLU A 147 -9.38 21.85 -5.58
CA GLU A 147 -8.91 22.18 -4.24
C GLU A 147 -7.38 22.06 -4.17
N ASP A 148 -6.72 23.18 -3.90
CA ASP A 148 -5.27 23.25 -3.73
C ASP A 148 -4.92 23.25 -2.23
N VAL A 149 -4.91 22.05 -1.66
CA VAL A 149 -4.45 21.82 -0.28
C VAL A 149 -3.02 21.31 -0.34
N SER A 150 -2.08 22.05 0.23
CA SER A 150 -0.67 21.65 0.26
C SER A 150 -0.45 20.37 1.08
N TRP A 151 0.57 19.60 0.71
CA TRP A 151 1.00 18.40 1.42
C TRP A 151 1.40 18.73 2.87
N GLN A 152 0.92 17.93 3.84
CA GLN A 152 1.14 18.17 5.26
C GLN A 152 1.94 17.04 5.91
N PHE A 153 3.10 17.38 6.50
CA PHE A 153 3.93 16.43 7.25
C PHE A 153 3.20 15.81 8.44
N LYS A 154 2.32 16.59 9.08
CA LYS A 154 1.48 16.10 10.18
C LYS A 154 0.62 14.90 9.75
N CYS A 155 -0.03 14.99 8.59
CA CYS A 155 -0.82 13.90 8.04
C CYS A 155 0.04 12.66 7.73
N PHE A 156 1.26 12.85 7.22
CA PHE A 156 2.19 11.73 7.00
C PHE A 156 2.45 10.93 8.28
N ILE A 157 2.73 11.61 9.40
CA ILE A 157 2.97 10.97 10.70
C ILE A 157 1.69 10.37 11.31
N GLU A 158 0.56 11.09 11.26
CA GLU A 158 -0.72 10.57 11.76
C GLU A 158 -1.19 9.33 10.99
N ASN A 159 -0.75 9.18 9.75
CA ASN A 159 -1.00 8.00 8.94
C ASN A 159 -0.06 6.82 9.23
N SER A 160 0.94 7.00 10.11
CA SER A 160 1.96 6.02 10.48
C SER A 160 2.81 5.53 9.30
N GLU A 161 3.02 6.39 8.30
CA GLU A 161 3.78 6.04 7.11
C GLU A 161 5.29 6.05 7.36
N GLU A 162 5.76 6.76 8.38
CA GLU A 162 7.15 6.68 8.84
C GLU A 162 7.53 5.25 9.24
N GLY A 163 6.61 4.53 9.88
CA GLY A 163 6.81 3.12 10.23
C GLY A 163 6.84 2.22 8.99
N ILE A 164 6.02 2.52 7.98
CA ILE A 164 5.99 1.77 6.72
C ILE A 164 7.29 1.97 5.95
N LEU A 165 7.76 3.22 5.85
CA LEU A 165 9.03 3.57 5.22
C LEU A 165 10.19 2.79 5.86
N LEU A 166 10.25 2.75 7.20
CA LEU A 166 11.27 1.99 7.92
C LEU A 166 11.18 0.48 7.65
N ILE A 167 9.97 -0.08 7.61
CA ILE A 167 9.76 -1.50 7.28
C ILE A 167 10.22 -1.81 5.86
N VAL A 168 9.94 -0.94 4.90
CA VAL A 168 10.37 -1.10 3.51
C VAL A 168 11.89 -1.04 3.39
N LEU A 169 12.53 -0.05 4.02
CA LEU A 169 13.99 0.05 4.04
C LEU A 169 14.64 -1.18 4.69
N ALA A 170 14.10 -1.63 5.83
CA ALA A 170 14.57 -2.84 6.51
C ALA A 170 14.41 -4.08 5.62
N GLY A 171 13.26 -4.23 4.95
CA GLY A 171 12.99 -5.33 4.02
C GLY A 171 13.98 -5.35 2.85
N MET A 172 14.31 -4.19 2.29
CA MET A 172 15.31 -4.08 1.22
C MET A 172 16.69 -4.53 1.70
N ILE A 173 17.13 -4.03 2.87
CA ILE A 173 18.42 -4.42 3.45
C ILE A 173 18.47 -5.92 3.70
N LEU A 174 17.42 -6.51 4.27
CA LEU A 174 17.34 -7.95 4.54
C LEU A 174 17.47 -8.77 3.25
N ILE A 175 16.70 -8.45 2.21
CA ILE A 175 16.75 -9.17 0.93
C ILE A 175 18.12 -9.00 0.25
N LEU A 176 18.68 -7.79 0.23
CA LEU A 176 19.98 -7.53 -0.37
C LEU A 176 21.13 -8.20 0.40
N SER A 177 20.99 -8.37 1.72
CA SER A 177 21.96 -9.08 2.55
C SER A 177 21.92 -10.60 2.37
N ARG A 178 20.84 -11.13 1.78
CA ARG A 178 20.55 -12.58 1.71
C ARG A 178 21.66 -13.43 1.07
N PRO A 179 22.36 -13.00 0.01
CA PRO A 179 23.48 -13.75 -0.57
C PRO A 179 24.67 -13.94 0.38
N TYR A 180 24.85 -13.03 1.35
CA TYR A 180 25.97 -13.06 2.28
C TYR A 180 25.73 -13.96 3.50
N TRP A 181 24.51 -14.43 3.72
CA TRP A 181 24.18 -15.22 4.92
C TRP A 181 24.86 -16.59 4.94
N GLY A 182 25.15 -17.18 3.77
CA GLY A 182 25.89 -18.44 3.65
C GLY A 182 27.40 -18.29 3.71
N LEU A 183 27.93 -17.05 3.77
CA LEU A 183 29.35 -16.79 4.03
C LEU A 183 29.64 -16.64 5.55
N ILE A 184 28.58 -16.56 6.35
CA ILE A 184 28.64 -16.33 7.80
C ILE A 184 28.50 -17.64 8.59
N PHE A 185 28.18 -18.77 7.93
CA PHE A 185 28.09 -20.11 8.51
C PHE A 185 28.79 -21.15 7.63
#